data_AF-A0A356NU74-F1
#
_entry.id   AF-A0A356NU74-F1
#
_cell.length_a   1.000
_cell.length_b   1.000
_cell.length_c   1.000
_cell.angle_alpha   90.00
_cell.angle_beta   90.00
_cell.angle_gamma   90.00
#
_symmetry.space_group_name_H-M   'P 1'
#
loop_
_entity.id
_entity.type
_entity.pdbx_description
1 polymer ?
#
loop_
_entity_poly.entity_id
_entity_poly.type
_entity_poly.pdbx_seq_one_letter_code
_entity_poly.pdbx_strand_id
1 'polypeptide(L)'
;MKPPQVMAFSGDDDIIRIVGHRGARGILPENSIVGFDFALSTGVDLLEFDVLLTADNVPVITHNHEFQGSCVRGPDGDFLKGKAPRVRSLRMEDVQGFDIGRLDGTSDYGRRFPDQAQMDGIRVPRLAELLHLVSQPKYANACLMLELKSDPDSALDPVARAGFVSLVCDEVRGAGLTDRTLLHSFDWTLLAECHRQAPDMPLSFLTQLHDSEDDVGE
;
A
#
# COMPACT_ATOMS: atom_id res chain seq x y z
N MET A 1 -28.69 -3.58 1.80
CA MET A 1 -27.99 -3.76 0.50
C MET A 1 -26.52 -3.93 0.81
N LYS A 2 -25.78 -4.79 0.07
CA LYS A 2 -24.32 -4.88 0.28
C LYS A 2 -23.67 -3.53 -0.07
N PRO A 3 -22.67 -3.04 0.70
CA PRO A 3 -21.96 -1.83 0.34
C PRO A 3 -21.33 -1.95 -1.06
N PRO A 4 -21.28 -0.86 -1.86
CA PRO A 4 -20.72 -0.90 -3.22
C PRO A 4 -19.27 -1.40 -3.25
N GLN A 5 -18.49 -1.07 -2.22
CA GLN A 5 -17.12 -1.56 -2.06
C GLN A 5 -17.09 -3.08 -2.02
N VAL A 6 -17.91 -3.71 -1.17
CA VAL A 6 -17.97 -5.18 -1.07
C VAL A 6 -18.41 -5.81 -2.40
N MET A 7 -19.33 -5.17 -3.12
CA MET A 7 -19.76 -5.65 -4.43
C MET A 7 -18.65 -5.61 -5.48
N ALA A 8 -17.80 -4.59 -5.47
CA ALA A 8 -16.66 -4.47 -6.39
C ALA A 8 -15.67 -5.65 -6.24
N PHE A 9 -15.46 -6.12 -5.01
CA PHE A 9 -14.58 -7.25 -4.69
C PHE A 9 -15.32 -8.60 -4.63
N SER A 10 -16.64 -8.63 -4.86
CA SER A 10 -17.41 -9.88 -4.91
C SER A 10 -17.43 -10.43 -6.34
N GLY A 11 -17.02 -11.68 -6.50
CA GLY A 11 -17.30 -12.48 -7.70
C GLY A 11 -18.71 -13.09 -7.67
N ASP A 12 -19.02 -13.86 -8.70
CA ASP A 12 -20.19 -14.74 -8.80
C ASP A 12 -19.82 -16.03 -9.56
N ASP A 13 -20.81 -16.81 -10.00
CA ASP A 13 -20.58 -18.11 -10.66
C ASP A 13 -19.73 -18.01 -11.94
N ASP A 14 -19.76 -16.86 -12.63
CA ASP A 14 -19.05 -16.64 -13.89
C ASP A 14 -17.95 -15.55 -13.78
N ILE A 15 -17.81 -14.89 -12.63
CA ILE A 15 -16.89 -13.76 -12.42
C ILE A 15 -15.88 -14.04 -11.31
N ILE A 16 -14.60 -14.05 -11.67
CA ILE A 16 -13.48 -13.94 -10.73
C ILE A 16 -12.95 -12.50 -10.76
N ARG A 17 -12.75 -11.91 -9.60
CA ARG A 17 -12.16 -10.58 -9.45
C ARG A 17 -10.64 -10.65 -9.47
N ILE A 18 -10.01 -9.68 -10.12
CA ILE A 18 -8.56 -9.54 -10.21
C ILE A 18 -8.17 -8.29 -9.44
N VAL A 19 -7.29 -8.44 -8.45
CA VAL A 19 -6.76 -7.33 -7.64
C VAL A 19 -5.27 -7.17 -7.94
N GLY A 20 -4.89 -5.97 -8.36
CA GLY A 20 -3.50 -5.60 -8.60
C GLY A 20 -2.76 -5.44 -7.28
N HIS A 21 -2.01 -6.46 -6.87
CA HIS A 21 -1.19 -6.45 -5.65
C HIS A 21 -0.04 -5.44 -5.78
N ARG A 22 -0.04 -4.44 -4.88
CA ARG A 22 0.83 -3.26 -4.92
C ARG A 22 0.87 -2.60 -6.31
N GLY A 23 -0.29 -2.59 -6.98
CA GLY A 23 -0.43 -2.26 -8.39
C GLY A 23 -0.13 -3.46 -9.30
N ALA A 24 1.08 -3.52 -9.85
CA ALA A 24 1.51 -4.58 -10.75
C ALA A 24 2.96 -4.98 -10.45
N ARG A 25 3.24 -5.37 -9.20
CA ARG A 25 4.61 -5.65 -8.70
C ARG A 25 5.44 -6.61 -9.57
N GLY A 26 4.81 -7.52 -10.31
CA GLY A 26 5.54 -8.41 -11.23
C GLY A 26 6.05 -7.72 -12.50
N ILE A 27 5.53 -6.55 -12.85
CA ILE A 27 5.76 -5.86 -14.13
C ILE A 27 6.45 -4.50 -13.90
N LEU A 28 5.99 -3.72 -12.91
CA LEU A 28 6.52 -2.41 -12.57
C LEU A 28 6.84 -2.31 -11.08
N PRO A 29 7.66 -1.32 -10.67
CA PRO A 29 7.97 -1.08 -9.27
C PRO A 29 6.71 -1.03 -8.41
N GLU A 30 6.70 -1.83 -7.35
CA GLU A 30 5.55 -1.95 -6.45
C GLU A 30 5.20 -0.64 -5.76
N ASN A 31 3.92 -0.49 -5.39
CA ASN A 31 3.46 0.65 -4.60
C ASN A 31 3.83 2.02 -5.18
N SER A 32 3.98 2.09 -6.52
CA SER A 32 4.37 3.29 -7.24
C SER A 32 3.23 3.82 -8.10
N ILE A 33 3.15 5.13 -8.29
CA ILE A 33 2.14 5.76 -9.17
C ILE A 33 2.18 5.18 -10.59
N VAL A 34 3.39 4.90 -11.11
CA VAL A 34 3.55 4.29 -12.44
C VAL A 34 3.01 2.85 -12.47
N GLY A 35 3.24 2.08 -11.40
CA GLY A 35 2.70 0.72 -11.24
C GLY A 35 1.17 0.71 -11.16
N PHE A 36 0.58 1.64 -10.42
CA PHE A 36 -0.87 1.79 -10.30
C PHE A 36 -1.52 2.23 -11.62
N ASP A 37 -1.00 3.28 -12.27
CA ASP A 37 -1.51 3.78 -13.56
C ASP A 37 -1.46 2.69 -14.63
N PHE A 38 -0.36 1.92 -14.67
CA PHE A 38 -0.23 0.77 -15.55
C PHE A 38 -1.27 -0.31 -15.25
N ALA A 39 -1.39 -0.77 -14.01
CA ALA A 39 -2.35 -1.81 -13.62
C ALA A 39 -3.77 -1.42 -14.09
N LEU A 40 -4.20 -0.20 -13.76
CA LEU A 40 -5.50 0.33 -14.17
C LEU A 40 -5.63 0.43 -15.70
N SER A 41 -4.58 0.83 -16.41
CA SER A 41 -4.59 0.93 -17.87
C SER A 41 -4.76 -0.42 -18.59
N THR A 42 -4.45 -1.53 -17.91
CA THR A 42 -4.64 -2.89 -18.46
C THR A 42 -6.05 -3.45 -18.27
N GLY A 43 -6.96 -2.69 -17.63
CA GLY A 43 -8.33 -3.11 -17.33
C GLY A 43 -8.49 -3.79 -15.96
N VAL A 44 -7.46 -3.79 -15.11
CA VAL A 44 -7.62 -4.15 -13.70
C VAL A 44 -8.29 -2.98 -12.97
N ASP A 45 -9.48 -3.21 -12.42
CA ASP A 45 -10.20 -2.15 -11.69
C ASP A 45 -9.94 -2.20 -10.18
N LEU A 46 -9.34 -3.24 -9.63
CA LEU A 46 -9.15 -3.36 -8.19
C LEU A 46 -7.67 -3.24 -7.86
N LEU A 47 -7.31 -2.32 -6.97
CA LEU A 47 -5.94 -2.14 -6.51
C LEU A 47 -5.83 -2.52 -5.04
N GLU A 48 -4.74 -3.19 -4.71
CA GLU A 48 -4.27 -3.37 -3.35
C GLU A 48 -2.96 -2.58 -3.18
N PHE A 49 -2.77 -2.00 -1.99
CA PHE A 49 -1.57 -1.28 -1.62
C PHE A 49 -1.50 -1.04 -0.11
N ASP A 50 -0.30 -0.74 0.35
CA ASP A 50 0.02 -0.58 1.76
C ASP A 50 0.19 0.88 2.15
N VAL A 51 -0.29 1.26 3.33
CA VAL A 51 -0.12 2.61 3.88
C VAL A 51 0.57 2.57 5.24
N LEU A 52 1.54 3.45 5.41
CA LEU A 52 2.25 3.75 6.65
C LEU A 52 2.29 5.27 6.89
N LEU A 53 2.72 5.69 8.09
CA LEU A 53 2.93 7.11 8.40
C LEU A 53 4.41 7.47 8.52
N THR A 54 4.76 8.63 7.97
CA THR A 54 6.03 9.31 8.23
C THR A 54 6.10 9.91 9.63
N ALA A 55 7.28 10.41 10.02
CA ALA A 55 7.54 11.13 11.26
C ALA A 55 6.59 12.32 11.46
N ASP A 56 6.31 13.04 10.37
CA ASP A 56 5.43 14.20 10.28
C ASP A 56 3.98 13.87 9.91
N ASN A 57 3.56 12.62 10.14
CA ASN A 57 2.18 12.13 10.00
C ASN A 57 1.61 12.23 8.58
N VAL A 58 2.44 12.07 7.56
CA VAL A 58 2.00 11.96 6.16
C VAL A 58 1.76 10.49 5.81
N PRO A 59 0.56 10.10 5.37
CA PRO A 59 0.31 8.77 4.80
C PRO A 59 1.12 8.55 3.51
N VAL A 60 1.95 7.53 3.51
CA VAL A 60 2.82 7.12 2.39
C VAL A 60 2.57 5.67 2.01
N ILE A 61 2.76 5.37 0.73
CA ILE A 61 2.51 4.03 0.19
C ILE A 61 3.82 3.25 0.12
N THR A 62 3.98 2.30 1.02
CA THR A 62 5.14 1.39 1.09
C THR A 62 4.78 0.20 1.96
N HIS A 63 5.33 -0.97 1.65
CA HIS A 63 4.88 -2.21 2.28
C HIS A 63 5.38 -2.41 3.72
N ASN A 64 6.64 -2.05 3.97
CA ASN A 64 7.34 -2.37 5.21
C ASN A 64 7.53 -1.13 6.09
N HIS A 65 7.43 -1.32 7.41
CA HIS A 65 7.69 -0.28 8.42
C HIS A 65 9.17 0.16 8.42
N GLU A 66 10.08 -0.71 7.99
CA GLU A 66 11.47 -0.41 7.66
C GLU A 66 11.65 -0.50 6.14
N PHE A 67 12.38 0.44 5.52
CA PHE A 67 12.66 0.32 4.09
C PHE A 67 13.44 -0.96 3.80
N GLN A 68 13.05 -1.66 2.73
CA GLN A 68 13.70 -2.92 2.38
C GLN A 68 14.86 -2.65 1.42
N GLY A 69 16.07 -3.00 1.83
CA GLY A 69 17.29 -2.69 1.07
C GLY A 69 17.34 -3.29 -0.33
N SER A 70 16.59 -4.38 -0.59
CA SER A 70 16.50 -4.99 -1.91
C SER A 70 15.60 -4.24 -2.91
N CYS A 71 14.81 -3.26 -2.47
CA CYS A 71 13.92 -2.48 -3.34
C CYS A 71 14.07 -0.96 -3.17
N VAL A 72 14.84 -0.50 -2.19
CA VAL A 72 15.04 0.92 -1.91
C VAL A 72 16.50 1.29 -2.09
N ARG A 73 16.74 2.38 -2.84
CA ARG A 73 18.06 2.99 -3.01
C ARG A 73 18.11 4.35 -2.34
N GLY A 74 19.28 4.67 -1.78
CA GLY A 74 19.54 5.95 -1.15
C GLY A 74 19.77 7.09 -2.15
N PRO A 75 20.00 8.32 -1.66
CA PRO A 75 20.32 9.48 -2.50
C PRO A 75 21.62 9.33 -3.31
N ASP A 76 22.50 8.42 -2.90
CA ASP A 76 23.73 8.03 -3.61
C ASP A 76 23.47 7.08 -4.79
N GLY A 77 22.25 6.58 -4.95
CA GLY A 77 21.85 5.66 -6.01
C GLY A 77 22.16 4.19 -5.72
N ASP A 78 22.73 3.88 -4.55
CA ASP A 78 23.02 2.52 -4.12
C ASP A 78 21.84 1.93 -3.34
N PHE A 79 21.64 0.61 -3.44
CA PHE A 79 20.71 -0.12 -2.58
C PHE A 79 21.09 0.06 -1.11
N LEU A 80 20.10 0.25 -0.24
CA LEU A 80 20.36 0.41 1.19
C LEU A 80 21.01 -0.87 1.76
N LYS A 81 22.07 -0.68 2.55
CA LYS A 81 22.82 -1.78 3.18
C LYS A 81 22.73 -1.67 4.69
N GLY A 82 22.70 -2.82 5.36
CA GLY A 82 22.63 -2.88 6.82
C GLY A 82 21.24 -2.51 7.35
N LYS A 83 21.18 -1.86 8.51
CA LYS A 83 19.91 -1.48 9.13
C LYS A 83 19.29 -0.32 8.35
N ALA A 84 18.16 -0.60 7.70
CA ALA A 84 17.42 0.40 6.96
C ALA A 84 16.63 1.34 7.89
N PRO A 85 16.32 2.58 7.44
CA PRO A 85 15.54 3.52 8.23
C PRO A 85 14.08 3.07 8.34
N ARG A 86 13.46 3.40 9.48
CA ARG A 86 12.03 3.22 9.72
C ARG A 86 11.25 4.34 9.05
N VAL A 87 10.14 4.01 8.39
CA VAL A 87 9.25 5.01 7.77
C VAL A 87 8.80 6.04 8.80
N ARG A 88 8.40 5.58 10.01
CA ARG A 88 7.96 6.45 11.11
C ARG A 88 9.05 7.37 11.66
N SER A 89 10.33 7.11 11.35
CA SER A 89 11.47 7.95 11.77
C SER A 89 11.86 9.02 10.74
N LEU A 90 11.32 8.95 9.53
CA LEU A 90 11.65 9.85 8.42
C LEU A 90 10.52 10.84 8.19
N ARG A 91 10.85 12.12 7.93
CA ARG A 91 9.84 13.08 7.46
C ARG A 91 9.54 12.84 5.98
N MET A 92 8.41 13.31 5.49
CA MET A 92 8.05 13.16 4.07
C MET A 92 9.13 13.72 3.13
N GLU A 93 9.80 14.80 3.52
CA GLU A 93 10.93 15.37 2.76
C GLU A 93 12.12 14.40 2.65
N ASP A 94 12.44 13.68 3.73
CA ASP A 94 13.51 12.68 3.74
C ASP A 94 13.12 11.46 2.89
N VAL A 95 11.85 11.03 3.00
CA VAL A 95 11.30 9.90 2.22
C VAL A 95 11.44 10.14 0.70
N GLN A 96 11.31 11.39 0.23
CA GLN A 96 11.49 11.75 -1.18
C GLN A 96 12.95 11.65 -1.67
N GLY A 97 13.90 11.50 -0.77
CA GLY A 97 15.30 11.23 -1.11
C GLY A 97 15.56 9.79 -1.57
N PHE A 98 14.62 8.86 -1.33
CA PHE A 98 14.78 7.45 -1.66
C PHE A 98 14.16 7.09 -3.01
N ASP A 99 14.79 6.15 -3.70
CA ASP A 99 14.34 5.64 -5.00
C ASP A 99 13.87 4.19 -4.87
N ILE A 100 12.63 3.92 -5.31
CA ILE A 100 12.00 2.60 -5.24
C ILE A 100 11.84 1.92 -6.61
N GLY A 101 12.43 2.49 -7.65
CA GLY A 101 12.17 2.08 -9.03
C GLY A 101 12.96 0.86 -9.51
N ARG A 102 13.78 0.27 -8.64
CA ARG A 102 14.65 -0.87 -8.96
C ARG A 102 14.64 -1.93 -7.89
N LEU A 103 14.88 -3.17 -8.31
CA LEU A 103 15.11 -4.32 -7.45
C LEU A 103 16.56 -4.79 -7.55
N ASP A 104 17.14 -5.18 -6.41
CA ASP A 104 18.40 -5.90 -6.40
C ASP A 104 18.16 -7.33 -6.87
N GLY A 105 18.45 -7.60 -8.14
CA GLY A 105 18.30 -8.93 -8.74
C GLY A 105 19.18 -10.03 -8.10
N THR A 106 20.13 -9.67 -7.25
CA THR A 106 20.95 -10.63 -6.47
C THR A 106 20.35 -10.97 -5.12
N SER A 107 19.32 -10.26 -4.67
CA SER A 107 18.55 -10.58 -3.47
C SER A 107 17.52 -11.69 -3.72
N ASP A 108 17.07 -12.37 -2.67
CA ASP A 108 15.96 -13.34 -2.77
C ASP A 108 14.69 -12.68 -3.32
N TYR A 109 14.40 -11.46 -2.86
CA TYR A 109 13.23 -10.71 -3.31
C TYR A 109 13.29 -10.35 -4.80
N GLY A 110 14.43 -9.80 -5.26
CA GLY A 110 14.61 -9.42 -6.66
C GLY A 110 14.51 -10.61 -7.62
N ARG A 111 14.97 -11.80 -7.19
CA ARG A 111 14.82 -13.04 -7.98
C ARG A 111 13.38 -13.48 -8.20
N ARG A 112 12.43 -13.03 -7.38
CA ARG A 112 11.00 -13.34 -7.55
C ARG A 112 10.35 -12.56 -8.69
N PHE A 113 10.92 -11.42 -9.07
CA PHE A 113 10.39 -10.53 -10.10
C PHE A 113 11.48 -10.17 -11.14
N PRO A 114 12.06 -11.17 -11.82
CA PRO A 114 13.19 -10.95 -12.73
C PRO A 114 12.83 -10.07 -13.94
N ASP A 115 11.54 -10.02 -14.30
CA ASP A 115 11.02 -9.27 -15.44
C ASP A 115 10.44 -7.90 -15.06
N GLN A 116 10.48 -7.51 -13.78
CA GLN A 116 10.02 -6.18 -13.35
C GLN A 116 10.89 -5.10 -14.00
N ALA A 117 10.25 -4.13 -14.66
CA ALA A 117 10.95 -3.03 -15.29
C ALA A 117 11.77 -2.23 -14.26
N GLN A 118 13.01 -1.92 -14.62
CA GLN A 118 13.94 -1.19 -13.77
C GLN A 118 13.99 0.27 -14.20
N MET A 119 13.56 1.19 -13.33
CA MET A 119 13.40 2.60 -13.64
C MET A 119 14.08 3.46 -12.57
N ASP A 120 14.79 4.52 -12.99
CA ASP A 120 15.32 5.50 -12.06
C ASP A 120 14.32 6.66 -11.87
N GLY A 121 14.37 7.30 -10.72
CA GLY A 121 13.54 8.46 -10.40
C GLY A 121 12.19 8.14 -9.77
N ILE A 122 11.86 6.88 -9.52
CA ILE A 122 10.58 6.51 -8.88
C ILE A 122 10.69 6.72 -7.37
N ARG A 123 9.74 7.45 -6.80
CA ARG A 123 9.71 7.82 -5.38
C ARG A 123 8.57 7.14 -4.64
N VAL A 124 8.71 6.98 -3.33
CA VAL A 124 7.63 6.55 -2.44
C VAL A 124 6.51 7.59 -2.53
N PRO A 125 5.31 7.23 -2.99
CA PRO A 125 4.23 8.19 -3.14
C PRO A 125 3.49 8.42 -1.82
N ARG A 126 2.86 9.58 -1.71
CA ARG A 126 1.83 9.85 -0.71
C ARG A 126 0.54 9.14 -1.08
N LEU A 127 -0.28 8.79 -0.09
CA LEU A 127 -1.63 8.26 -0.32
C LEU A 127 -2.44 9.21 -1.22
N ALA A 128 -2.43 10.51 -0.91
CA ALA A 128 -3.07 11.55 -1.71
C ALA A 128 -2.75 11.51 -3.22
N GLU A 129 -1.54 11.10 -3.61
CA GLU A 129 -1.15 11.03 -5.03
C GLU A 129 -1.88 9.88 -5.75
N LEU A 130 -1.99 8.71 -5.12
CA LEU A 130 -2.78 7.60 -5.64
C LEU A 130 -4.28 7.93 -5.64
N LEU A 131 -4.79 8.52 -4.57
CA LEU A 131 -6.19 8.93 -4.50
C LEU A 131 -6.53 9.93 -5.62
N HIS A 132 -5.63 10.90 -5.88
CA HIS A 132 -5.78 11.81 -7.01
C HIS A 132 -5.81 11.08 -8.36
N LEU A 133 -4.90 10.13 -8.59
CA LEU A 133 -4.89 9.31 -9.81
C LEU A 133 -6.23 8.58 -10.01
N VAL A 134 -6.70 7.89 -8.98
CA VAL A 134 -7.91 7.05 -9.00
C VAL A 134 -9.20 7.89 -9.11
N SER A 135 -9.15 9.14 -8.65
CA SER A 135 -10.27 10.09 -8.78
C SER A 135 -10.51 10.57 -10.22
N GLN A 136 -9.54 10.36 -11.13
CA GLN A 136 -9.67 10.81 -12.51
C GLN A 136 -10.80 10.07 -13.25
N PRO A 137 -11.54 10.74 -14.16
CA PRO A 137 -12.66 10.12 -14.88
C PRO A 137 -12.30 8.83 -15.62
N LYS A 138 -11.05 8.71 -16.12
CA LYS A 138 -10.57 7.50 -16.81
C LYS A 138 -10.55 6.25 -15.90
N TYR A 139 -10.51 6.43 -14.59
CA TYR A 139 -10.46 5.37 -13.60
C TYR A 139 -11.68 5.38 -12.69
N ALA A 140 -12.84 5.85 -13.17
CA ALA A 140 -14.07 5.96 -12.37
C ALA A 140 -14.54 4.64 -11.74
N ASN A 141 -14.16 3.49 -12.31
CA ASN A 141 -14.54 2.17 -11.80
C ASN A 141 -13.54 1.58 -10.80
N ALA A 142 -12.36 2.20 -10.63
CA ALA A 142 -11.31 1.59 -9.82
C ALA A 142 -11.72 1.51 -8.33
N CYS A 143 -11.47 0.40 -7.64
CA CYS A 143 -11.73 0.27 -6.21
C CYS A 143 -10.44 -0.12 -5.47
N LEU A 144 -10.37 0.28 -4.20
CA LEU A 144 -9.16 0.26 -3.39
C LEU A 144 -9.34 -0.72 -2.24
N MET A 145 -8.39 -1.64 -2.11
CA MET A 145 -8.16 -2.45 -0.92
C MET A 145 -6.94 -1.84 -0.23
N LEU A 146 -7.20 -0.89 0.67
CA LEU A 146 -6.17 -0.11 1.35
C LEU A 146 -5.70 -0.87 2.58
N GLU A 147 -4.49 -1.41 2.55
CA GLU A 147 -3.88 -2.04 3.72
C GLU A 147 -3.29 -1.00 4.67
N LEU A 148 -3.80 -0.95 5.90
CA LEU A 148 -3.18 -0.18 6.97
C LEU A 148 -2.17 -1.07 7.68
N LYS A 149 -0.89 -0.68 7.62
CA LYS A 149 0.20 -1.40 8.29
C LYS A 149 0.52 -0.75 9.64
N SER A 150 0.33 -1.51 10.71
CA SER A 150 0.73 -1.08 12.06
C SER A 150 2.25 -0.98 12.15
N ASP A 151 2.73 0.13 12.73
CA ASP A 151 4.12 0.21 13.18
C ASP A 151 4.25 -0.55 14.52
N PRO A 152 5.10 -1.59 14.62
CA PRO A 152 5.27 -2.38 15.84
C PRO A 152 5.56 -1.55 17.11
N ASP A 153 6.26 -0.43 16.98
CA ASP A 153 6.61 0.41 18.14
C ASP A 153 5.40 1.17 18.71
N SER A 154 4.37 1.37 17.90
CA SER A 154 3.18 2.15 18.26
C SER A 154 1.87 1.35 18.19
N ALA A 155 1.92 0.08 17.78
CA ALA A 155 0.74 -0.78 17.62
C ALA A 155 -0.09 -0.90 18.90
N LEU A 156 0.55 -0.86 20.06
CA LEU A 156 -0.11 -0.95 21.36
C LEU A 156 -0.58 0.40 21.91
N ASP A 157 -0.22 1.53 21.29
CA ASP A 157 -0.65 2.86 21.69
C ASP A 157 -2.02 3.19 21.05
N PRO A 158 -3.12 3.28 21.84
CA PRO A 158 -4.44 3.58 21.31
C PRO A 158 -4.54 4.97 20.66
N VAL A 159 -3.75 5.95 21.12
CA VAL A 159 -3.78 7.32 20.59
C VAL A 159 -3.09 7.35 19.22
N ALA A 160 -1.91 6.73 19.11
CA ALA A 160 -1.21 6.62 17.83
C ALA A 160 -2.05 5.87 16.80
N ARG A 161 -2.65 4.74 17.19
CA ARG A 161 -3.56 3.97 16.36
C ARG A 161 -4.78 4.77 15.90
N ALA A 162 -5.44 5.46 16.81
CA ALA A 162 -6.60 6.29 16.48
C ALA A 162 -6.22 7.43 15.51
N GLY A 163 -5.07 8.07 15.73
CA GLY A 163 -4.54 9.11 14.85
C GLY A 163 -4.23 8.58 13.45
N PHE A 164 -3.63 7.40 13.36
CA PHE A 164 -3.33 6.78 12.06
C PHE A 164 -4.60 6.50 11.24
N VAL A 165 -5.59 5.86 11.85
CA VAL A 165 -6.87 5.58 11.18
C VAL A 165 -7.54 6.88 10.74
N SER A 166 -7.58 7.90 11.60
CA SER A 166 -8.20 9.19 11.27
C SER A 166 -7.56 9.83 10.05
N LEU A 167 -6.22 9.94 10.03
CA LEU A 167 -5.49 10.57 8.93
C LEU A 167 -5.76 9.89 7.59
N VAL A 168 -5.69 8.55 7.56
CA VAL A 168 -5.95 7.78 6.34
C VAL A 168 -7.40 7.91 5.88
N CYS A 169 -8.36 7.76 6.80
CA CYS A 169 -9.79 7.84 6.46
C CYS A 169 -10.18 9.24 5.99
N ASP A 170 -9.61 10.29 6.57
CA ASP A 170 -9.88 11.68 6.20
C ASP A 170 -9.34 12.00 4.81
N GLU A 171 -8.18 11.46 4.41
CA GLU A 171 -7.70 11.58 3.03
C GLU A 171 -8.63 10.88 2.02
N VAL A 172 -9.07 9.66 2.31
CA VAL A 172 -10.01 8.91 1.45
C VAL A 172 -11.32 9.66 1.28
N ARG A 173 -11.89 10.20 2.39
CA ARG A 173 -13.10 11.03 2.36
C ARG A 173 -12.88 12.33 1.59
N GLY A 174 -11.75 13.01 1.82
CA GLY A 174 -11.39 14.24 1.13
C GLY A 174 -11.27 14.07 -0.39
N ALA A 175 -10.85 12.88 -0.84
CA ALA A 175 -10.80 12.51 -2.26
C ALA A 175 -12.16 12.04 -2.82
N GLY A 176 -13.20 11.88 -1.99
CA GLY A 176 -14.51 11.37 -2.41
C GLY A 176 -14.49 9.89 -2.80
N LEU A 177 -13.59 9.09 -2.23
CA LEU A 177 -13.37 7.69 -2.57
C LEU A 177 -13.89 6.70 -1.52
N THR A 178 -14.68 7.16 -0.55
CA THR A 178 -15.30 6.33 0.49
C THR A 178 -16.04 5.12 -0.08
N ASP A 179 -16.92 5.34 -1.08
CA ASP A 179 -17.74 4.29 -1.72
C ASP A 179 -16.94 3.35 -2.63
N ARG A 180 -15.62 3.54 -2.70
CA ARG A 180 -14.69 2.76 -3.52
C ARG A 180 -13.54 2.16 -2.70
N THR A 181 -13.54 2.28 -1.38
CA THR A 181 -12.41 1.87 -0.52
C THR A 181 -12.83 0.89 0.58
N LEU A 182 -12.10 -0.24 0.65
CA LEU A 182 -12.11 -1.17 1.77
C LEU A 182 -10.85 -0.94 2.62
N LEU A 183 -10.99 -1.12 3.94
CA LEU A 183 -9.88 -1.04 4.89
C LEU A 183 -9.40 -2.46 5.21
N HIS A 184 -8.12 -2.72 4.94
CA HIS A 184 -7.51 -4.04 4.98
C HIS A 184 -6.38 -4.06 6.01
N SER A 185 -6.19 -5.16 6.75
CA SER A 185 -5.04 -5.30 7.67
C SER A 185 -4.92 -6.71 8.26
N PHE A 186 -3.69 -7.08 8.63
CA PHE A 186 -3.41 -8.16 9.58
C PHE A 186 -3.68 -7.74 11.04
N ASP A 187 -3.62 -6.45 11.36
CA ASP A 187 -3.91 -5.96 12.70
C ASP A 187 -5.42 -5.78 12.89
N TRP A 188 -6.06 -6.80 13.45
CA TRP A 188 -7.50 -6.79 13.70
C TRP A 188 -7.90 -5.78 14.79
N THR A 189 -6.95 -5.35 15.63
CA THR A 189 -7.17 -4.29 16.63
C THR A 189 -7.16 -2.91 15.96
N LEU A 190 -6.39 -2.74 14.89
CA LEU A 190 -6.45 -1.59 13.99
C LEU A 190 -7.76 -1.58 13.18
N LEU A 191 -8.21 -2.72 12.66
CA LEU A 191 -9.51 -2.83 11.98
C LEU A 191 -10.69 -2.54 12.90
N ALA A 192 -10.63 -2.94 14.17
CA ALA A 192 -11.64 -2.56 15.15
C ALA A 192 -11.70 -1.04 15.35
N GLU A 193 -10.58 -0.33 15.25
CA GLU A 193 -10.56 1.14 15.27
C GLU A 193 -11.11 1.73 13.95
N CYS A 194 -10.73 1.16 12.81
CA CYS A 194 -11.32 1.51 11.52
C CYS A 194 -12.85 1.44 11.55
N HIS A 195 -13.43 0.37 12.11
CA HIS A 195 -14.88 0.25 12.24
C HIS A 195 -15.51 1.35 13.10
N ARG A 196 -14.84 1.78 14.18
CA ARG A 196 -15.36 2.83 15.06
C ARG A 196 -15.36 4.20 14.38
N GLN A 197 -14.33 4.51 13.60
CA GLN A 197 -14.17 5.84 12.97
C GLN A 197 -14.78 5.94 11.57
N ALA A 198 -14.87 4.82 10.85
CA ALA A 198 -15.33 4.76 9.47
C ALA A 198 -16.19 3.52 9.19
N PRO A 199 -17.37 3.39 9.84
CA PRO A 199 -18.28 2.27 9.62
C PRO A 199 -18.85 2.21 8.19
N ASP A 200 -18.70 3.30 7.43
CA ASP A 200 -19.03 3.47 6.01
C ASP A 200 -18.02 2.82 5.06
N MET A 201 -16.80 2.53 5.51
CA MET A 201 -15.78 1.79 4.76
C MET A 201 -15.67 0.35 5.30
N PRO A 202 -16.08 -0.67 4.52
CA PRO A 202 -16.06 -2.05 4.99
C PRO A 202 -14.64 -2.56 5.23
N LEU A 203 -14.53 -3.57 6.10
CA LEU A 203 -13.26 -4.13 6.54
C LEU A 203 -12.93 -5.43 5.80
N SER A 204 -11.64 -5.67 5.57
CA SER A 204 -11.08 -6.90 5.04
C SER A 204 -9.98 -7.43 5.97
N PHE A 205 -10.16 -8.64 6.50
CA PHE A 205 -9.32 -9.21 7.56
C PHE A 205 -8.29 -10.18 6.99
N LEU A 206 -7.00 -9.81 7.00
CA LEU A 206 -5.92 -10.70 6.61
C LEU A 206 -5.66 -11.75 7.67
N THR A 207 -5.34 -12.97 7.22
CA THR A 207 -4.86 -14.07 8.06
C THR A 207 -3.86 -14.90 7.28
N GLN A 208 -2.85 -15.42 7.97
CA GLN A 208 -1.86 -16.35 7.44
C GLN A 208 -1.50 -17.33 8.56
N LEU A 209 -1.32 -18.61 8.24
CA LEU A 209 -0.81 -19.60 9.19
C LEU A 209 0.71 -19.45 9.33
N HIS A 210 1.23 -19.67 10.54
CA HIS A 210 2.60 -19.30 10.93
C HIS A 210 3.77 -20.02 10.20
N ASP A 211 3.52 -20.95 9.29
CA ASP A 211 4.56 -21.80 8.68
C ASP A 211 4.39 -21.93 7.16
N SER A 212 4.97 -21.01 6.39
CA SER A 212 5.37 -21.28 5.01
C SER A 212 6.87 -21.02 4.88
N GLU A 213 7.65 -22.08 4.60
CA GLU A 213 9.11 -22.01 4.38
C GLU A 213 9.49 -21.07 3.22
N ASP A 214 8.52 -20.69 2.39
CA ASP A 214 8.64 -19.73 1.29
C ASP A 214 8.39 -18.26 1.70
N ASP A 215 8.12 -17.98 2.98
CA ASP A 215 7.87 -16.62 3.47
C ASP A 215 9.17 -15.86 3.69
N VAL A 216 9.61 -15.15 2.65
CA VAL A 216 10.77 -14.27 2.68
C VAL A 216 10.47 -12.91 3.32
N GLY A 217 9.35 -12.80 4.06
CA GLY A 217 8.80 -11.54 4.55
C GLY A 217 8.09 -10.83 3.40
N GLU A 218 6.97 -11.39 2.96
CA GLU A 218 6.09 -10.69 2.02
C GLU A 218 5.53 -9.40 2.58
#